data_AF-A0A7C6FBX9-F1
#
_entry.id   AF-A0A7C6FBX9-F1
#
_cell.length_a   1.000
_cell.length_b   1.000
_cell.length_c   1.000
_cell.angle_alpha   90.00
_cell.angle_beta   90.00
_cell.angle_gamma   90.00
#
_symmetry.space_group_name_H-M   'P 1'
#
loop_
_entity.id
_entity.type
_entity.pdbx_description
1 polymer ?
#
loop_
_entity_poly.entity_id
_entity_poly.type
_entity_poly.pdbx_seq_one_letter_code
_entity_poly.pdbx_strand_id
1 'polypeptide(L)'
;MKKLEEILLENHHCTQEDIEQVYAIHAEHGGEIGNIFLNLGIISDDVLISALSKQFGFKRLSSLNKEEIERVFLEALPPEFLLENAIYPISESEHLIRFATHNPNQVHILAILKKLLNKKIEFILATDEELRDIKALFEEQIAEEEGLFEDELDRLKEMASEAPVIKLVNNIFTKAAQQNASDIHFEAYKGGMKVRLRIDGTLHSIDRISLGLKQAVVARLKLMSKMNIAENRLPQDGRITLKLSGQELDIRASSVPTAFGESFVLRLLGSESVDLNLDKMGFHPENLELLKSLLVKPNGILLTTGPTGSGKTSTLYACLNHIY
;
A
#
# COMPACT_ATOMS: atom_id res chain seq x y z
N MET A 1 18.57 -22.11 -31.25
CA MET A 1 17.18 -21.73 -31.54
C MET A 1 17.18 -21.14 -32.93
N LYS A 2 16.36 -21.64 -33.86
CA LYS A 2 16.26 -21.05 -35.20
C LYS A 2 15.77 -19.62 -35.07
N LYS A 3 16.19 -18.74 -35.97
CA LYS A 3 15.67 -17.37 -35.99
C LYS A 3 14.26 -17.33 -36.56
N LEU A 4 13.53 -16.24 -36.31
CA LEU A 4 12.15 -16.09 -36.75
C LEU A 4 12.05 -16.16 -38.28
N GLU A 5 12.90 -15.42 -38.97
CA GLU A 5 12.97 -15.34 -40.42
C GLU A 5 13.32 -16.69 -41.08
N GLU A 6 14.16 -17.50 -40.44
CA GLU A 6 14.47 -18.86 -40.92
C GLU A 6 13.22 -19.75 -40.87
N ILE A 7 12.43 -19.64 -39.81
CA ILE A 7 11.17 -20.38 -39.67
C ILE A 7 10.15 -19.91 -40.70
N LEU A 8 10.06 -18.60 -40.96
CA LEU A 8 9.14 -18.06 -41.97
C LEU A 8 9.52 -18.50 -43.39
N LEU A 9 10.81 -18.46 -43.72
CA LEU A 9 11.33 -18.89 -45.03
C LEU A 9 11.13 -20.39 -45.27
N GLU A 10 11.42 -21.24 -44.28
CA GLU A 10 11.24 -22.70 -44.36
C GLU A 10 9.78 -23.11 -44.58
N ASN A 11 8.83 -22.32 -44.05
CA ASN A 11 7.40 -22.57 -44.22
C ASN A 11 6.80 -21.82 -45.43
N HIS A 12 7.63 -21.21 -46.28
CA HIS A 12 7.22 -20.47 -47.48
C HIS A 12 6.28 -19.28 -47.20
N HIS A 13 6.42 -18.65 -46.02
CA HIS A 13 5.64 -17.47 -45.66
C HIS A 13 6.32 -16.15 -46.03
N CYS A 14 7.61 -16.17 -46.36
CA CYS A 14 8.34 -15.04 -46.91
C CYS A 14 9.42 -15.52 -47.90
N THR A 15 10.00 -14.59 -48.64
CA THR A 15 11.14 -14.81 -49.54
C THR A 15 12.44 -14.24 -48.96
N GLN A 16 13.57 -14.58 -49.58
CA GLN A 16 14.86 -14.01 -49.18
C GLN A 16 14.91 -12.48 -49.39
N GLU A 17 14.27 -11.97 -50.44
CA GLU A 17 14.16 -10.53 -50.72
C GLU A 17 13.34 -9.81 -49.63
N ASP A 18 12.25 -10.42 -49.17
CA ASP A 18 11.44 -9.91 -48.06
C ASP A 18 12.27 -9.76 -46.77
N ILE A 19 13.11 -10.75 -46.46
CA ILE A 19 14.00 -10.73 -45.29
C ILE A 19 14.99 -9.57 -45.40
N GLU A 20 15.63 -9.41 -46.57
CA GLU A 20 16.57 -8.31 -46.81
C GLU A 20 15.91 -6.93 -46.63
N GLN A 21 14.70 -6.77 -47.16
CA GLN A 21 13.90 -5.55 -47.00
C GLN A 21 13.57 -5.27 -45.52
N VAL A 22 13.12 -6.27 -44.77
CA VAL A 22 12.80 -6.13 -43.33
C VAL A 22 14.04 -5.74 -42.52
N TYR A 23 15.19 -6.36 -42.80
CA TYR A 23 16.44 -6.03 -42.12
C TYR A 23 16.96 -4.63 -42.47
N ALA A 24 16.76 -4.16 -43.70
CA ALA A 24 17.10 -2.78 -44.07
C ALA A 24 16.29 -1.76 -43.26
N ILE A 25 14.97 -1.99 -43.13
CA ILE A 25 14.09 -1.14 -42.31
C ILE A 25 14.47 -1.19 -40.83
N HIS A 26 14.75 -2.38 -40.29
CA HIS A 26 15.19 -2.56 -38.91
C HIS A 26 16.50 -1.81 -38.62
N ALA A 27 17.46 -1.84 -39.54
CA ALA A 27 18.73 -1.14 -39.38
C ALA A 27 18.58 0.39 -39.38
N GLU A 28 17.63 0.93 -40.17
CA GLU A 28 17.40 2.37 -40.28
C GLU A 28 16.51 2.93 -39.16
N HIS A 29 15.45 2.20 -38.79
CA HIS A 29 14.38 2.69 -37.89
C HIS A 29 14.29 1.92 -36.56
N GLY A 30 14.98 0.79 -36.41
CA GLY A 30 14.83 -0.11 -35.27
C GLY A 30 13.51 -0.90 -35.31
N GLY A 31 13.02 -1.31 -34.13
CA GLY A 31 11.75 -2.05 -33.99
C GLY A 31 11.90 -3.58 -34.02
N GLU A 32 10.84 -4.31 -33.66
CA GLU A 32 10.89 -5.78 -33.68
C GLU A 32 10.68 -6.32 -35.10
N ILE A 33 11.53 -7.27 -35.50
CA ILE A 33 11.52 -7.88 -36.86
C ILE A 33 10.13 -8.40 -37.24
N GLY A 34 9.45 -9.10 -36.31
CA GLY A 34 8.10 -9.64 -36.54
C GLY A 34 7.07 -8.55 -36.88
N ASN A 35 7.10 -7.42 -36.18
CA ASN A 35 6.18 -6.30 -36.42
C ASN A 35 6.46 -5.62 -37.77
N ILE A 36 7.71 -5.59 -38.21
CA ILE A 36 8.05 -5.07 -39.54
C ILE A 36 7.48 -5.97 -40.64
N PHE A 37 7.58 -7.31 -40.49
CA PHE A 37 6.94 -8.24 -41.42
C PHE A 37 5.41 -8.04 -41.51
N LEU A 38 4.74 -7.82 -40.36
CA LEU A 38 3.30 -7.54 -40.33
C LEU A 38 2.94 -6.21 -40.99
N ASN A 39 3.66 -5.13 -40.66
CA ASN A 39 3.38 -3.79 -41.18
C ASN A 39 3.57 -3.68 -42.70
N LEU A 40 4.47 -4.48 -43.27
CA LEU A 40 4.64 -4.59 -44.72
C LEU A 40 3.60 -5.49 -45.39
N GLY A 41 2.76 -6.19 -44.62
CA GLY A 41 1.77 -7.13 -45.13
C GLY A 41 2.37 -8.41 -45.72
N ILE A 42 3.64 -8.72 -45.41
CA ILE A 42 4.34 -9.92 -45.91
C ILE A 42 3.78 -11.17 -45.23
N ILE A 43 3.49 -11.08 -43.94
CA ILE A 43 2.89 -12.16 -43.15
C ILE A 43 1.61 -11.67 -42.47
N SER A 44 0.74 -12.61 -42.10
CA SER A 44 -0.38 -12.35 -41.19
C SER A 44 0.03 -12.56 -39.73
N ASP A 45 -0.78 -12.04 -38.82
CA ASP A 45 -0.55 -12.18 -37.38
C ASP A 45 -0.59 -13.65 -36.92
N ASP A 46 -1.50 -14.46 -37.46
CA ASP A 46 -1.54 -15.91 -37.22
C ASP A 46 -0.21 -16.61 -37.60
N VAL A 47 0.38 -16.21 -38.73
CA VAL A 47 1.66 -16.74 -39.20
C VAL A 47 2.79 -16.32 -38.27
N LEU A 48 2.81 -15.06 -37.82
CA LEU A 48 3.81 -14.57 -36.87
C LEU A 48 3.74 -15.36 -35.56
N ILE A 49 2.55 -15.47 -34.95
CA ILE A 49 2.33 -16.18 -33.70
C ILE A 49 2.67 -17.67 -33.83
N SER A 50 2.33 -18.30 -34.95
CA SER A 50 2.71 -19.68 -35.25
C SER A 50 4.23 -19.87 -35.32
N ALA A 51 4.93 -18.94 -35.97
CA ALA A 51 6.39 -18.97 -36.08
C ALA A 51 7.06 -18.74 -34.72
N LEU A 52 6.59 -17.77 -33.93
CA LEU A 52 7.08 -17.49 -32.57
C LEU A 52 6.81 -18.68 -31.62
N SER A 53 5.64 -19.31 -31.73
CA SER A 53 5.30 -20.52 -30.97
C SER A 53 6.30 -21.64 -31.24
N LYS A 54 6.63 -21.90 -32.51
CA LYS A 54 7.67 -22.88 -32.88
C LYS A 54 9.06 -22.46 -32.41
N GLN A 55 9.38 -21.16 -32.47
CA GLN A 55 10.69 -20.65 -32.10
C GLN A 55 10.95 -20.86 -30.60
N PHE A 56 10.03 -20.41 -29.75
CA PHE A 56 10.18 -20.39 -28.29
C PHE A 56 9.65 -21.65 -27.60
N GLY A 57 8.90 -22.49 -28.30
CA GLY A 57 8.26 -23.68 -27.73
C GLY A 57 7.04 -23.37 -26.86
N PHE A 58 6.41 -22.21 -27.05
CA PHE A 58 5.20 -21.83 -26.32
C PHE A 58 3.95 -22.35 -27.03
N LYS A 59 2.92 -22.69 -26.25
CA LYS A 59 1.61 -23.05 -26.78
C LYS A 59 0.89 -21.81 -27.32
N ARG A 60 -0.08 -22.03 -28.20
CA ARG A 60 -0.95 -20.98 -28.74
C ARG A 60 -2.26 -20.92 -27.98
N LEU A 61 -2.90 -19.75 -27.89
CA LEU A 61 -4.20 -19.63 -27.24
C LEU A 61 -5.25 -20.50 -27.93
N SER A 62 -5.27 -20.52 -29.27
CA SER A 62 -6.11 -21.41 -30.08
C SER A 62 -5.93 -22.91 -29.82
N SER A 63 -4.85 -23.32 -29.14
CA SER A 63 -4.66 -24.73 -28.74
C SER A 63 -5.29 -25.08 -27.39
N LEU A 64 -5.81 -24.09 -26.65
CA LEU A 64 -6.51 -24.26 -25.39
C LEU A 64 -8.01 -24.36 -25.62
N ASN A 65 -8.70 -25.14 -24.78
CA ASN A 65 -10.15 -25.12 -24.72
C ASN A 65 -10.64 -23.87 -23.99
N LYS A 66 -11.89 -23.43 -24.28
CA LYS A 66 -12.50 -22.29 -23.57
C LYS A 66 -12.56 -22.50 -22.05
N GLU A 67 -12.67 -23.74 -21.59
CA GLU A 67 -12.68 -24.12 -20.17
C GLU A 67 -11.32 -23.92 -19.48
N GLU A 68 -10.24 -23.82 -20.24
CA GLU A 68 -8.90 -23.54 -19.71
C GLU A 68 -8.61 -22.04 -19.57
N ILE A 69 -9.54 -21.19 -20.03
CA ILE A 69 -9.47 -19.73 -19.94
C ILE A 69 -10.41 -19.28 -18.82
N GLU A 70 -9.82 -18.79 -17.74
CA GLU A 70 -10.48 -18.32 -16.55
C GLU A 70 -10.24 -16.80 -16.39
N ARG A 71 -11.21 -16.12 -15.77
CA ARG A 71 -11.05 -14.75 -15.28
C ARG A 71 -10.16 -14.79 -14.04
N VAL A 72 -8.91 -14.34 -14.14
CA VAL A 72 -7.95 -14.35 -13.03
C VAL A 72 -7.57 -12.93 -12.62
N PHE A 73 -7.81 -12.59 -11.34
CA PHE A 73 -7.36 -11.34 -10.75
C PHE A 73 -6.20 -11.60 -9.79
N LEU A 74 -5.06 -10.95 -10.02
CA LEU A 74 -3.83 -11.16 -9.25
C LEU A 74 -3.58 -9.98 -8.31
N GLU A 75 -3.98 -10.08 -7.04
CA GLU A 75 -3.82 -9.02 -6.02
C GLU A 75 -2.38 -8.49 -5.87
N ALA A 76 -1.38 -9.33 -6.18
CA ALA A 76 0.03 -8.98 -6.07
C ALA A 76 0.54 -8.06 -7.20
N LEU A 77 -0.26 -7.84 -8.25
CA LEU A 77 0.13 -7.08 -9.44
C LEU A 77 -0.85 -5.93 -9.71
N PRO A 78 -0.34 -4.71 -10.00
CA PRO A 78 -1.19 -3.65 -10.51
C PRO A 78 -1.82 -4.04 -11.86
N PRO A 79 -3.15 -3.91 -12.05
CA PRO A 79 -3.79 -4.23 -13.32
C PRO A 79 -3.26 -3.41 -14.50
N GLU A 80 -2.87 -2.16 -14.27
CA GLU A 80 -2.32 -1.26 -15.30
C GLU A 80 -1.00 -1.81 -15.86
N PHE A 81 -0.17 -2.43 -15.01
CA PHE A 81 1.06 -3.07 -15.45
C PHE A 81 0.80 -4.20 -16.45
N LEU A 82 -0.26 -4.98 -16.23
CA LEU A 82 -0.66 -6.07 -17.13
C LEU A 82 -1.23 -5.51 -18.45
N LEU A 83 -2.03 -4.44 -18.37
CA LEU A 83 -2.60 -3.74 -19.52
C LEU A 83 -1.52 -3.10 -20.42
N GLU A 84 -0.58 -2.36 -19.83
CA GLU A 84 0.49 -1.66 -20.55
C GLU A 84 1.45 -2.61 -21.27
N ASN A 85 1.70 -3.79 -20.70
CA ASN A 85 2.62 -4.78 -21.25
C ASN A 85 1.92 -5.88 -22.09
N ALA A 86 0.61 -5.74 -22.32
CA ALA A 86 -0.21 -6.67 -23.10
C ALA A 86 0.01 -8.14 -22.67
N ILE A 87 -0.08 -8.37 -21.37
CA ILE A 87 0.12 -9.67 -20.75
C ILE A 87 -1.00 -9.93 -19.74
N TYR A 88 -1.87 -10.90 -20.04
CA TYR A 88 -3.09 -11.11 -19.28
C TYR A 88 -3.13 -12.50 -18.66
N PRO A 89 -3.42 -12.64 -17.36
CA PRO A 89 -3.56 -13.95 -16.75
C PRO A 89 -4.82 -14.64 -17.29
N ILE A 90 -4.70 -15.90 -17.69
CA ILE A 90 -5.80 -16.68 -18.29
C ILE A 90 -6.09 -17.98 -17.54
N SER A 91 -5.25 -18.38 -16.59
CA SER A 91 -5.54 -19.46 -15.65
C SER A 91 -4.56 -19.43 -14.50
N GLU A 92 -5.04 -19.79 -13.31
CA GLU A 92 -4.22 -19.89 -12.11
C GLU A 92 -4.51 -21.20 -11.38
N SER A 93 -3.43 -21.93 -11.08
CA SER A 93 -3.46 -23.11 -10.21
C SER A 93 -2.57 -22.88 -8.98
N GLU A 94 -2.48 -23.88 -8.09
CA GLU A 94 -1.64 -23.80 -6.90
C GLU A 94 -0.15 -23.53 -7.23
N HIS A 95 0.34 -24.03 -8.37
CA HIS A 95 1.78 -23.97 -8.71
C HIS A 95 2.09 -23.28 -10.05
N LEU A 96 1.10 -22.99 -10.88
CA LEU A 96 1.29 -22.45 -12.22
C LEU A 96 0.28 -21.35 -12.52
N ILE A 97 0.76 -20.24 -13.08
CA ILE A 97 -0.07 -19.19 -13.69
C ILE A 97 0.27 -19.13 -15.19
N ARG A 98 -0.75 -19.11 -16.04
CA ARG A 98 -0.60 -18.92 -17.48
C ARG A 98 -0.98 -17.50 -17.85
N PHE A 99 -0.17 -16.88 -18.72
CA PHE A 99 -0.43 -15.56 -19.26
C PHE A 99 -0.55 -15.61 -20.78
N ALA A 100 -1.57 -14.98 -21.34
CA ALA A 100 -1.68 -14.70 -22.76
C ALA A 100 -0.87 -13.46 -23.13
N THR A 101 -0.10 -13.53 -24.21
CA THR A 101 0.63 -12.38 -24.78
C THR A 101 0.91 -12.62 -26.26
N HIS A 102 1.06 -11.55 -27.05
CA HIS A 102 1.54 -11.66 -28.44
C HIS A 102 3.07 -11.58 -28.53
N ASN A 103 3.75 -11.07 -27.48
CA ASN A 103 5.20 -10.87 -27.48
C ASN A 103 5.93 -11.75 -26.44
N PRO A 104 6.60 -12.84 -26.86
CA PRO A 104 7.37 -13.71 -25.97
C PRO A 104 8.70 -13.12 -25.47
N ASN A 105 9.20 -12.04 -26.09
CA ASN A 105 10.53 -11.48 -25.81
C ASN A 105 10.57 -10.51 -24.63
N GLN A 106 9.53 -10.49 -23.80
CA GLN A 106 9.43 -9.62 -22.62
C GLN A 106 10.16 -10.21 -21.40
N VAL A 107 11.46 -10.49 -21.53
CA VAL A 107 12.27 -11.17 -20.50
C VAL A 107 12.26 -10.41 -19.17
N HIS A 108 12.26 -9.08 -19.21
CA HIS A 108 12.21 -8.26 -17.99
C HIS A 108 10.87 -8.41 -17.25
N ILE A 109 9.75 -8.48 -17.99
CA ILE A 109 8.41 -8.70 -17.42
C ILE A 109 8.35 -10.07 -16.76
N LEU A 110 8.86 -11.11 -17.43
CA LEU A 110 8.93 -12.44 -16.85
C LEU A 110 9.74 -12.46 -15.54
N ALA A 111 10.82 -11.70 -15.43
CA ALA A 111 11.60 -11.59 -14.21
C ALA A 111 10.83 -10.89 -13.07
N ILE A 112 10.07 -9.84 -13.38
CA ILE A 112 9.19 -9.15 -12.42
C ILE A 112 8.09 -10.09 -11.94
N LEU A 113 7.40 -10.76 -12.87
CA LEU A 113 6.35 -11.72 -12.56
C LEU A 113 6.89 -12.85 -11.67
N LYS A 114 8.06 -13.43 -11.96
CA LYS A 114 8.69 -14.46 -11.11
C LYS A 114 9.05 -13.98 -9.71
N LYS A 115 9.37 -12.69 -9.55
CA LYS A 115 9.74 -12.11 -8.27
C LYS A 115 8.50 -11.85 -7.39
N LEU A 116 7.41 -11.40 -8.00
CA LEU A 116 6.17 -11.04 -7.30
C LEU A 116 5.26 -12.25 -7.10
N LEU A 117 5.24 -13.17 -8.07
CA LEU A 117 4.44 -14.37 -8.06
C LEU A 117 5.32 -15.57 -7.72
N ASN A 118 5.09 -16.16 -6.54
CA ASN A 118 5.82 -17.35 -6.08
C ASN A 118 5.30 -18.65 -6.74
N LYS A 119 5.06 -18.61 -8.06
CA LYS A 119 4.50 -19.71 -8.87
C LYS A 119 5.26 -19.85 -10.18
N LYS A 120 5.17 -21.02 -10.81
CA LYS A 120 5.66 -21.20 -12.18
C LYS A 120 4.84 -20.32 -13.12
N ILE A 121 5.50 -19.72 -14.10
CA ILE A 121 4.87 -18.87 -15.12
C ILE A 121 5.04 -19.53 -16.48
N GLU A 122 3.96 -19.62 -17.23
CA GLU A 122 3.92 -20.12 -18.61
C GLU A 122 3.26 -19.06 -19.51
N PHE A 123 3.92 -18.73 -20.61
CA PHE A 123 3.34 -17.85 -21.63
C PHE A 123 2.62 -18.66 -22.69
N ILE A 124 1.45 -18.16 -23.08
CA ILE A 124 0.60 -18.67 -24.13
C ILE A 124 0.52 -17.57 -25.19
N LEU A 125 0.91 -17.90 -26.42
CA LEU A 125 0.94 -16.93 -27.50
C LEU A 125 -0.44 -16.75 -28.11
N ALA A 126 -0.88 -15.50 -28.22
CA ALA A 126 -2.17 -15.13 -28.78
C ALA A 126 -1.98 -14.14 -29.92
N THR A 127 -2.86 -14.20 -30.92
CA THR A 127 -2.97 -13.13 -31.94
C THR A 127 -3.46 -11.83 -31.29
N ASP A 128 -3.28 -10.70 -31.97
CA ASP A 128 -3.81 -9.41 -31.53
C ASP A 128 -5.34 -9.46 -31.38
N GLU A 129 -6.03 -10.21 -32.25
CA GLU A 129 -7.47 -10.40 -32.16
C GLU A 129 -7.87 -11.20 -30.91
N GLU A 130 -7.23 -12.35 -30.70
CA GLU A 130 -7.44 -13.17 -29.50
C GLU A 130 -7.11 -12.40 -28.21
N LEU A 131 -6.04 -11.62 -28.23
CA LEU A 131 -5.58 -10.86 -27.09
C LEU A 131 -6.52 -9.68 -26.76
N ARG A 132 -7.19 -9.09 -27.76
CA ARG A 132 -8.24 -8.09 -27.53
C ARG A 132 -9.43 -8.67 -26.77
N ASP A 133 -9.85 -9.89 -27.10
CA ASP A 133 -10.95 -10.56 -26.39
C ASP A 133 -10.57 -10.87 -24.93
N ILE A 134 -9.35 -11.38 -24.72
CA ILE A 134 -8.82 -11.62 -23.36
C ILE A 134 -8.69 -10.32 -22.57
N LYS A 135 -8.22 -9.25 -23.22
CA LYS A 135 -8.12 -7.92 -22.59
C LYS A 135 -9.50 -7.43 -22.13
N ALA A 136 -10.54 -7.55 -22.96
CA ALA A 136 -11.89 -7.13 -22.59
C ALA A 136 -12.41 -7.91 -21.36
N LEU A 137 -12.19 -9.23 -21.32
CA LEU A 137 -12.55 -10.05 -20.16
C LEU A 137 -11.78 -9.64 -18.89
N PHE A 138 -10.51 -9.28 -19.04
CA PHE A 138 -9.68 -8.82 -17.93
C PHE A 138 -10.13 -7.44 -17.43
N GLU A 139 -10.48 -6.51 -18.32
CA GLU A 139 -11.03 -5.20 -17.97
C GLU A 139 -12.39 -5.30 -17.25
N GLU A 140 -13.28 -6.20 -17.70
CA GLU A 140 -14.53 -6.51 -16.98
C GLU A 140 -14.27 -7.02 -15.57
N GLN A 141 -13.29 -7.92 -15.42
CA GLN A 141 -12.92 -8.46 -14.11
C GLN A 141 -12.35 -7.39 -13.18
N ILE A 142 -11.52 -6.47 -13.68
CA ILE A 142 -11.02 -5.33 -12.88
C ILE A 142 -12.19 -4.51 -12.36
N ALA A 143 -13.16 -4.18 -13.22
CA ALA A 143 -14.33 -3.39 -12.84
C ALA A 143 -15.23 -4.11 -11.81
N GLU A 144 -15.40 -5.43 -11.93
CA GLU A 144 -16.13 -6.25 -10.95
C GLU A 144 -15.44 -6.23 -9.58
N GLU A 145 -14.12 -6.39 -9.54
CA GLU A 145 -13.32 -6.34 -8.30
C GLU A 145 -13.37 -4.93 -7.68
N GLU A 146 -13.16 -3.88 -8.47
CA GLU A 146 -13.25 -2.49 -7.99
C GLU A 146 -14.61 -2.18 -7.35
N GLY A 147 -15.71 -2.62 -7.97
CA GLY A 147 -17.05 -2.47 -7.38
C GLY A 147 -17.21 -3.19 -6.04
N LEU A 148 -16.66 -4.41 -5.91
CA LEU A 148 -16.66 -5.15 -4.64
C LEU A 148 -15.82 -4.45 -3.57
N PHE A 149 -14.68 -3.88 -3.94
CA PHE A 149 -13.83 -3.11 -3.04
C PHE A 149 -14.53 -1.82 -2.54
N GLU A 150 -15.24 -1.12 -3.41
CA GLU A 150 -16.04 0.06 -3.03
C GLU A 150 -17.16 -0.31 -2.04
N ASP A 151 -17.91 -1.36 -2.32
CA ASP A 151 -18.98 -1.86 -1.45
C ASP A 151 -18.45 -2.24 -0.05
N GLU A 152 -17.31 -2.94 0.02
CA GLU A 152 -16.69 -3.32 1.29
C GLU A 152 -16.18 -2.09 2.05
N LEU A 153 -15.60 -1.11 1.35
CA LEU A 153 -15.14 0.14 1.95
C LEU A 153 -16.31 0.92 2.57
N ASP A 154 -17.45 0.98 1.89
CA ASP A 154 -18.63 1.65 2.40
C ASP A 154 -19.24 0.92 3.60
N ARG A 155 -19.30 -0.42 3.58
CA ARG A 155 -19.66 -1.23 4.76
C ARG A 155 -18.76 -0.93 5.96
N LEU A 156 -17.44 -0.85 5.77
CA LEU A 156 -16.50 -0.51 6.85
C LEU A 156 -16.77 0.89 7.44
N LYS A 157 -17.11 1.88 6.60
CA LYS A 157 -17.49 3.23 7.06
C LYS A 157 -18.82 3.23 7.83
N GLU A 158 -19.79 2.43 7.38
CA GLU A 158 -21.07 2.26 8.07
C GLU A 158 -20.86 1.64 9.45
N MET A 159 -20.13 0.53 9.53
CA MET A 159 -19.76 -0.15 10.79
C MET A 159 -19.03 0.80 11.74
N ALA A 160 -18.08 1.60 11.23
CA ALA A 160 -17.38 2.60 12.01
C ALA A 160 -18.30 3.69 12.58
N SER A 161 -19.44 3.94 11.93
CA SER A 161 -20.40 4.98 12.28
C SER A 161 -21.57 4.45 13.13
N GLU A 162 -21.60 3.17 13.45
CA GLU A 162 -22.61 2.58 14.31
C GLU A 162 -22.49 3.08 15.77
N ALA A 163 -23.64 3.37 16.38
CA ALA A 163 -23.71 3.92 17.73
C ALA A 163 -22.92 3.11 18.80
N PRO A 164 -22.91 1.77 18.81
CA PRO A 164 -22.12 0.99 19.77
C PRO A 164 -20.62 1.21 19.62
N VAL A 165 -20.11 1.27 18.39
CA VAL A 165 -18.69 1.47 18.07
C VAL A 165 -18.25 2.87 18.46
N ILE A 166 -19.05 3.88 18.11
CA ILE A 166 -18.81 5.27 18.51
C ILE A 166 -18.74 5.39 20.03
N LYS A 167 -19.72 4.81 20.75
CA LYS A 167 -19.75 4.85 22.22
C LYS A 167 -18.55 4.15 22.83
N LEU A 168 -18.17 2.97 22.33
CA LEU A 168 -17.01 2.22 22.80
C LEU A 168 -15.72 3.04 22.68
N VAL A 169 -15.45 3.58 21.50
CA VAL A 169 -14.24 4.37 21.23
C VAL A 169 -14.24 5.66 22.06
N ASN A 170 -15.36 6.38 22.11
CA ASN A 170 -15.47 7.60 22.93
C ASN A 170 -15.25 7.31 24.42
N ASN A 171 -15.81 6.20 24.96
CA ASN A 171 -15.60 5.81 26.35
C ASN A 171 -14.13 5.53 26.66
N ILE A 172 -13.38 4.95 25.71
CA ILE A 172 -11.93 4.74 25.86
C ILE A 172 -11.20 6.09 25.92
N PHE A 173 -11.52 7.03 25.03
CA PHE A 173 -10.95 8.38 25.08
C PHE A 173 -11.28 9.09 26.40
N THR A 174 -12.53 9.00 26.87
CA THR A 174 -12.94 9.57 28.16
C THR A 174 -12.17 8.96 29.32
N LYS A 175 -12.03 7.62 29.38
CA LYS A 175 -11.22 6.94 30.41
C LYS A 175 -9.76 7.41 30.38
N ALA A 176 -9.18 7.53 29.17
CA ALA A 176 -7.80 7.98 29.00
C ALA A 176 -7.58 9.41 29.51
N ALA A 177 -8.49 10.33 29.18
CA ALA A 177 -8.45 11.71 29.65
C ALA A 177 -8.65 11.79 31.17
N GLN A 178 -9.63 11.08 31.74
CA GLN A 178 -9.88 11.07 33.19
C GLN A 178 -8.71 10.52 34.00
N GLN A 179 -7.94 9.60 33.43
CA GLN A 179 -6.77 8.99 34.08
C GLN A 179 -5.45 9.70 33.71
N ASN A 180 -5.50 10.84 33.02
CA ASN A 180 -4.34 11.60 32.56
C ASN A 180 -3.30 10.73 31.81
N ALA A 181 -3.78 9.82 30.96
CA ALA A 181 -2.92 8.91 30.20
C ALA A 181 -2.15 9.66 29.09
N SER A 182 -0.87 9.33 28.91
CA SER A 182 -0.04 9.91 27.84
C SER A 182 -0.30 9.27 26.49
N ASP A 183 -0.60 7.97 26.47
CA ASP A 183 -0.83 7.21 25.25
C ASP A 183 -1.98 6.19 25.45
N ILE A 184 -2.77 5.98 24.40
CA ILE A 184 -3.72 4.86 24.28
C ILE A 184 -3.16 3.88 23.25
N HIS A 185 -3.07 2.62 23.64
CA HIS A 185 -2.63 1.52 22.79
C HIS A 185 -3.81 0.62 22.46
N PHE A 186 -4.09 0.44 21.17
CA PHE A 186 -5.04 -0.52 20.63
C PHE A 186 -4.24 -1.63 19.94
N GLU A 187 -4.13 -2.78 20.59
CA GLU A 187 -3.26 -3.87 20.14
C GLU A 187 -4.07 -5.02 19.55
N ALA A 188 -3.92 -5.26 18.26
CA ALA A 188 -4.54 -6.39 17.59
C ALA A 188 -3.91 -7.72 18.04
N TYR A 189 -4.76 -8.71 18.30
CA TYR A 189 -4.34 -10.07 18.61
C TYR A 189 -5.36 -11.07 18.06
N LYS A 190 -5.05 -12.38 18.12
CA LYS A 190 -5.88 -13.44 17.53
C LYS A 190 -7.36 -13.38 17.95
N GLY A 191 -7.65 -13.01 19.20
CA GLY A 191 -9.01 -12.99 19.77
C GLY A 191 -9.74 -11.65 19.69
N GLY A 192 -9.16 -10.62 19.05
CA GLY A 192 -9.74 -9.28 18.98
C GLY A 192 -8.69 -8.19 19.16
N MET A 193 -8.95 -7.24 20.06
CA MET A 193 -8.03 -6.15 20.34
C MET A 193 -7.95 -5.82 21.84
N LYS A 194 -6.74 -5.60 22.35
CA LYS A 194 -6.50 -5.23 23.75
C LYS A 194 -6.27 -3.73 23.83
N VAL A 195 -6.91 -3.07 24.79
CA VAL A 195 -6.76 -1.63 25.00
C VAL A 195 -5.94 -1.38 26.25
N ARG A 196 -4.84 -0.63 26.11
CA ARG A 196 -3.97 -0.25 27.23
C ARG A 196 -3.78 1.27 27.28
N LEU A 197 -3.66 1.81 28.49
CA LEU A 197 -3.29 3.20 28.72
C LEU A 197 -1.87 3.25 29.27
N ARG A 198 -1.08 4.23 28.82
CA ARG A 198 0.17 4.60 29.50
C ARG A 198 -0.13 5.69 30.52
N ILE A 199 0.04 5.38 31.79
CA ILE A 199 -0.18 6.30 32.92
C ILE A 199 1.14 6.33 33.68
N ASP A 200 1.70 7.53 33.89
CA ASP A 200 2.99 7.73 34.57
C ASP A 200 4.13 6.85 34.03
N GLY A 201 4.11 6.61 32.71
CA GLY A 201 5.11 5.79 32.01
C GLY A 201 4.82 4.29 31.97
N THR A 202 3.90 3.77 32.79
CA THR A 202 3.53 2.34 32.86
C THR A 202 2.27 2.00 32.07
N LEU A 203 2.22 0.81 31.47
CA LEU A 203 1.08 0.35 30.67
C LEU A 203 0.07 -0.43 31.50
N HIS A 204 -1.18 0.01 31.50
CA HIS A 204 -2.30 -0.60 32.21
C HIS A 204 -3.35 -1.09 31.22
N SER A 205 -3.77 -2.35 31.33
CA SER A 205 -4.85 -2.91 30.50
C SER A 205 -6.20 -2.45 31.04
N ILE A 206 -7.01 -1.80 30.20
CA ILE A 206 -8.30 -1.22 30.64
C ILE A 206 -9.51 -1.84 29.96
N ASP A 207 -9.33 -2.46 28.79
CA ASP A 207 -10.44 -2.99 28.01
C ASP A 207 -10.01 -4.10 27.04
N ARG A 208 -11.01 -4.84 26.54
CA ARG A 208 -10.84 -5.84 25.47
C ARG A 208 -12.00 -5.72 24.49
N ILE A 209 -11.65 -5.57 23.23
CA ILE A 209 -12.59 -5.47 22.12
C ILE A 209 -12.66 -6.86 21.47
N SER A 210 -13.88 -7.37 21.27
CA SER A 210 -14.12 -8.67 20.66
C SER A 210 -13.68 -8.70 19.19
N LEU A 211 -13.44 -9.90 18.66
CA LEU A 211 -13.06 -10.07 17.26
C LEU A 211 -14.04 -9.43 16.28
N GLY A 212 -15.35 -9.53 16.54
CA GLY A 212 -16.39 -8.96 15.67
C GLY A 212 -16.40 -7.43 15.61
N LEU A 213 -15.92 -6.74 16.64
CA LEU A 213 -15.84 -5.27 16.66
C LEU A 213 -14.48 -4.73 16.21
N LYS A 214 -13.48 -5.60 16.03
CA LYS A 214 -12.10 -5.21 15.74
C LYS A 214 -12.00 -4.32 14.49
N GLN A 215 -12.58 -4.75 13.38
CA GLN A 215 -12.54 -4.00 12.11
C GLN A 215 -13.29 -2.67 12.22
N ALA A 216 -14.45 -2.65 12.85
CA ALA A 216 -15.22 -1.43 13.05
C ALA A 216 -14.45 -0.39 13.89
N VAL A 217 -13.72 -0.82 14.93
CA VAL A 217 -12.89 0.08 15.73
C VAL A 217 -11.69 0.61 14.94
N VAL A 218 -11.01 -0.25 14.16
CA VAL A 218 -9.93 0.19 13.26
C VAL A 218 -10.43 1.23 12.27
N ALA A 219 -11.54 0.95 11.58
CA ALA A 219 -12.16 1.86 10.62
C ALA A 219 -12.59 3.17 11.30
N ARG A 220 -13.13 3.12 12.52
CA ARG A 220 -13.47 4.31 13.31
C ARG A 220 -12.26 5.16 13.66
N LEU A 221 -11.16 4.54 14.11
CA LEU A 221 -9.93 5.27 14.42
C LEU A 221 -9.37 5.95 13.17
N LYS A 222 -9.32 5.25 12.03
CA LYS A 222 -8.89 5.82 10.74
C LYS A 222 -9.76 6.97 10.27
N LEU A 223 -11.08 6.82 10.38
CA LEU A 223 -12.05 7.87 10.02
C LEU A 223 -11.81 9.12 10.89
N MET A 224 -11.65 8.95 12.20
CA MET A 224 -11.38 10.06 13.12
C MET A 224 -10.04 10.74 12.85
N SER A 225 -9.03 9.98 12.42
CA SER A 225 -7.68 10.49 12.15
C SER A 225 -7.44 10.92 10.70
N LYS A 226 -8.46 10.85 9.84
CA LYS A 226 -8.40 11.10 8.39
C LYS A 226 -7.37 10.23 7.65
N MET A 227 -7.18 8.99 8.09
CA MET A 227 -6.36 7.99 7.41
C MET A 227 -7.16 7.25 6.32
N ASN A 228 -6.46 6.60 5.40
CA ASN A 228 -7.09 5.77 4.37
C ASN A 228 -7.59 4.46 4.99
N ILE A 229 -8.93 4.29 5.03
CA ILE A 229 -9.59 3.11 5.59
C ILE A 229 -9.27 1.84 4.78
N ALA A 230 -9.17 1.96 3.45
CA ALA A 230 -8.91 0.85 2.55
C ALA A 230 -7.48 0.28 2.68
N GLU A 231 -6.50 1.13 2.99
CA GLU A 231 -5.10 0.70 3.09
C GLU A 231 -4.80 0.15 4.48
N ASN A 232 -4.46 -1.14 4.60
CA ASN A 232 -4.17 -1.82 5.87
C ASN A 232 -2.82 -2.55 5.89
N ARG A 233 -2.00 -2.40 4.83
CA ARG A 233 -0.71 -3.08 4.61
C ARG A 233 0.48 -2.18 4.90
N LEU A 234 0.27 -0.87 4.95
CA LEU A 234 1.30 0.13 5.25
C LEU A 234 1.00 0.88 6.56
N PRO A 235 2.04 1.27 7.31
CA PRO A 235 1.87 2.19 8.43
C PRO A 235 1.24 3.52 7.99
N GLN A 236 0.42 4.12 8.84
CA GLN A 236 -0.24 5.40 8.59
C GLN A 236 -0.18 6.31 9.81
N ASP A 237 -0.06 7.62 9.59
CA ASP A 237 -0.09 8.62 10.66
C ASP A 237 -1.23 9.62 10.40
N GLY A 238 -1.81 10.13 11.49
CA GLY A 238 -2.96 11.03 11.43
C GLY A 238 -3.12 11.84 12.72
N ARG A 239 -4.13 12.70 12.73
CA ARG A 239 -4.46 13.51 13.91
C ARG A 239 -5.95 13.49 14.17
N ILE A 240 -6.31 13.42 15.44
CA ILE A 240 -7.68 13.45 15.93
C ILE A 240 -7.82 14.66 16.83
N THR A 241 -8.78 15.52 16.55
CA THR A 241 -9.17 16.62 17.42
C THR A 241 -10.51 16.27 18.07
N LEU A 242 -10.55 16.20 19.40
CA LEU A 242 -11.73 15.73 20.13
C LEU A 242 -12.07 16.64 21.30
N LYS A 243 -13.32 17.07 21.41
CA LYS A 243 -13.78 17.86 22.56
C LYS A 243 -14.35 16.94 23.63
N LEU A 244 -13.68 16.83 24.77
CA LEU A 244 -14.13 16.08 25.94
C LEU A 244 -14.33 17.03 27.12
N SER A 245 -15.52 17.00 27.73
CA SER A 245 -15.83 17.77 28.94
C SER A 245 -15.47 19.26 28.86
N GLY A 246 -15.60 19.87 27.67
CA GLY A 246 -15.28 21.27 27.41
C GLY A 246 -13.82 21.58 27.09
N GLN A 247 -12.92 20.60 27.14
CA GLN A 247 -11.52 20.73 26.71
C GLN A 247 -11.31 20.08 25.34
N GLU A 248 -10.50 20.72 24.51
CA GLU A 248 -10.13 20.21 23.19
C GLU A 248 -8.83 19.43 23.26
N LEU A 249 -8.85 18.12 23.01
CA LEU A 249 -7.68 17.26 23.01
C LEU A 249 -7.17 17.11 21.57
N ASP A 250 -5.89 17.43 21.34
CA ASP A 250 -5.19 17.08 20.11
C ASP A 250 -4.48 15.75 20.31
N ILE A 251 -4.73 14.80 19.41
CA ILE A 251 -4.24 13.43 19.54
C ILE A 251 -3.51 13.07 18.26
N ARG A 252 -2.26 12.64 18.39
CA ARG A 252 -1.51 12.05 17.27
C ARG A 252 -1.82 10.57 17.21
N ALA A 253 -2.30 10.11 16.07
CA ALA A 253 -2.61 8.71 15.82
C ALA A 253 -1.56 8.11 14.89
N SER A 254 -1.05 6.93 15.24
CA SER A 254 -0.20 6.13 14.37
C SER A 254 -0.77 4.72 14.29
N SER A 255 -0.78 4.17 13.09
CA SER A 255 -1.33 2.87 12.75
C SER A 255 -0.24 2.00 12.14
N VAL A 256 -0.18 0.73 12.55
CA VAL A 256 0.81 -0.22 12.03
C VAL A 256 0.15 -1.58 11.76
N PRO A 257 0.36 -2.17 10.56
CA PRO A 257 -0.06 -3.53 10.25
C PRO A 257 0.67 -4.56 11.11
N THR A 258 -0.05 -5.56 11.61
CA THR A 258 0.49 -6.67 12.43
C THR A 258 -0.05 -8.00 11.92
N ALA A 259 0.50 -9.11 12.44
CA ALA A 259 0.08 -10.47 12.06
C ALA A 259 -1.41 -10.78 12.32
N PHE A 260 -2.09 -10.02 13.20
CA PHE A 260 -3.48 -10.26 13.57
C PHE A 260 -4.44 -9.12 13.22
N GLY A 261 -4.01 -8.24 12.31
CA GLY A 261 -4.73 -7.03 11.92
C GLY A 261 -3.93 -5.78 12.26
N GLU A 262 -4.60 -4.65 12.41
CA GLU A 262 -3.93 -3.35 12.55
C GLU A 262 -3.96 -2.85 14.00
N SER A 263 -2.83 -2.36 14.48
CA SER A 263 -2.69 -1.80 15.84
C SER A 263 -2.51 -0.29 15.79
N PHE A 264 -3.07 0.41 16.76
CA PHE A 264 -2.97 1.87 16.88
C PHE A 264 -2.24 2.28 18.16
N VAL A 265 -1.44 3.33 18.05
CA VAL A 265 -0.94 4.09 19.19
C VAL A 265 -1.41 5.53 19.04
N LEU A 266 -2.14 6.01 20.04
CA LEU A 266 -2.67 7.37 20.09
C LEU A 266 -1.96 8.12 21.20
N ARG A 267 -1.21 9.17 20.88
CA ARG A 267 -0.59 10.05 21.87
C ARG A 267 -1.48 11.23 22.15
N LEU A 268 -1.92 11.36 23.39
CA LEU A 268 -2.72 12.49 23.84
C LEU A 268 -1.77 13.65 24.10
N LEU A 269 -1.93 14.73 23.34
CA LEU A 269 -1.26 15.97 23.63
C LEU A 269 -2.18 16.75 24.55
N GLY A 270 -1.74 16.93 25.79
CA GLY A 270 -2.44 17.78 26.74
C GLY A 270 -2.59 19.17 26.13
N SER A 271 -3.83 19.65 26.06
CA SER A 271 -4.17 21.06 25.89
C SER A 271 -4.13 21.81 27.22
N GLU A 272 -3.40 21.28 28.20
CA GLU A 272 -2.95 22.07 29.32
C GLU A 272 -2.12 23.20 28.73
N SER A 273 -2.65 24.42 28.83
CA SER A 273 -1.81 25.59 29.04
C SER A 273 -0.97 25.26 30.26
N VAL A 274 0.17 24.59 30.05
CA VAL A 274 1.19 24.43 31.08
C VAL A 274 1.36 25.83 31.64
N ASP A 275 1.17 26.01 32.94
CA ASP A 275 1.48 27.28 33.57
C ASP A 275 3.00 27.46 33.41
N LEU A 276 3.41 28.08 32.31
CA LEU A 276 4.80 28.31 31.89
C LEU A 276 5.47 29.38 32.77
N ASN A 277 5.02 29.48 34.01
CA ASN A 277 5.64 30.28 35.04
C ASN A 277 6.84 29.50 35.59
N LEU A 278 8.04 30.02 35.29
CA LEU A 278 9.31 29.42 35.69
C LEU A 278 9.40 29.14 37.20
N ASP A 279 8.76 29.96 38.04
CA ASP A 279 8.72 29.80 39.49
C ASP A 279 7.92 28.58 39.97
N LYS A 280 7.03 28.04 39.14
CA LYS A 280 6.18 26.88 39.46
C LYS A 280 6.63 25.58 38.82
N MET A 281 7.75 25.59 38.11
CA MET A 281 8.29 24.43 37.37
C MET A 281 8.94 23.37 38.28
N GLY A 282 8.91 23.54 39.60
CA GLY A 282 9.44 22.57 40.56
C GLY A 282 10.96 22.60 40.73
N PHE A 283 11.63 23.69 40.33
CA PHE A 283 13.04 23.88 40.59
C PHE A 283 13.31 24.05 42.09
N HIS A 284 14.42 23.48 42.57
CA HIS A 284 14.96 23.86 43.87
C HIS A 284 15.29 25.37 43.86
N PRO A 285 15.04 26.13 44.94
CA PRO A 285 15.21 27.59 44.95
C PRO A 285 16.56 28.06 44.43
N GLU A 286 17.65 27.41 44.86
CA GLU A 286 19.02 27.74 44.42
C GLU A 286 19.24 27.53 42.91
N ASN A 287 18.67 26.46 42.34
CA ASN A 287 18.78 26.17 40.91
C ASN A 287 17.94 27.13 40.08
N LEU A 288 16.80 27.56 40.62
CA LEU A 288 15.94 28.55 39.99
C LEU A 288 16.63 29.91 39.92
N GLU A 289 17.27 30.35 41.01
CA GLU A 289 18.05 31.59 41.04
C GLU A 289 19.24 31.53 40.06
N LEU A 290 19.97 30.41 40.05
CA LEU A 290 21.05 30.19 39.10
C LEU A 290 20.54 30.27 37.66
N LEU A 291 19.47 29.55 37.33
CA LEU A 291 18.88 29.56 36.00
C LEU A 291 18.43 30.97 35.61
N LYS A 292 17.70 31.69 36.47
CA LYS A 292 17.29 33.08 36.24
C LYS A 292 18.50 33.99 35.98
N SER A 293 19.59 33.82 36.73
CA SER A 293 20.82 34.60 36.53
C SER A 293 21.50 34.33 35.17
N LEU A 294 21.36 33.11 34.63
CA LEU A 294 21.88 32.72 33.32
C LEU A 294 20.99 33.24 32.18
N LEU A 295 19.67 33.27 32.36
CA LEU A 295 18.71 33.73 31.34
C LEU A 295 18.86 35.23 31.00
N VAL A 296 19.38 36.05 31.92
CA VAL A 296 19.57 37.50 31.73
C VAL A 296 20.93 37.83 31.07
N LYS A 297 21.78 36.82 30.78
CA LYS A 297 23.06 37.06 30.10
C LYS A 297 22.82 37.50 28.66
N PRO A 298 23.61 38.46 28.13
CA PRO A 298 23.40 39.00 26.78
C PRO A 298 23.69 37.98 25.67
N ASN A 299 24.50 36.96 25.96
CA ASN A 299 24.84 35.88 25.05
C ASN A 299 25.32 34.64 25.82
N GLY A 300 25.15 33.46 25.23
CA GLY A 300 25.52 32.18 25.82
C GLY A 300 24.70 31.03 25.23
N ILE A 301 25.09 29.79 25.52
CA ILE A 301 24.36 28.58 25.10
C ILE A 301 23.81 27.88 26.35
N LEU A 302 22.50 27.70 26.41
CA LEU A 302 21.82 26.89 27.43
C LEU A 302 21.33 25.59 26.79
N LEU A 303 21.76 24.45 27.30
CA LEU A 303 21.37 23.13 26.79
C LEU A 303 20.45 22.43 27.79
N THR A 304 19.23 22.10 27.37
CA THR A 304 18.33 21.23 28.13
C THR A 304 18.46 19.80 27.61
N THR A 305 18.86 18.87 28.50
CA THR A 305 19.09 17.47 28.15
C THR A 305 18.19 16.54 28.98
N GLY A 306 17.96 15.32 28.48
CA GLY A 306 17.10 14.34 29.13
C GLY A 306 16.32 13.49 28.13
N PRO A 307 15.74 12.36 28.55
CA PRO A 307 15.00 11.43 27.68
C PRO A 307 13.67 12.04 27.18
N THR A 308 13.05 11.41 26.18
CA THR A 308 11.73 11.85 25.66
C THR A 308 10.69 11.92 26.79
N GLY A 309 9.91 13.01 26.85
CA GLY A 309 8.91 13.22 27.90
C GLY A 309 9.43 13.85 29.20
N SER A 310 10.73 14.11 29.33
CA SER A 310 11.31 14.67 30.57
C SER A 310 11.07 16.18 30.82
N GLY A 311 10.12 16.81 30.11
CA GLY A 311 9.80 18.23 30.32
C GLY A 311 10.78 19.25 29.72
N LYS A 312 11.73 18.85 28.85
CA LYS A 312 12.71 19.78 28.21
C LYS A 312 12.03 20.94 27.47
N THR A 313 11.08 20.61 26.61
CA THR A 313 10.34 21.61 25.81
C THR A 313 9.60 22.57 26.72
N SER A 314 8.84 22.06 27.70
CA SER A 314 8.12 22.88 28.68
C SER A 314 9.07 23.80 29.47
N THR A 315 10.25 23.29 29.86
CA THR A 315 11.28 24.08 30.55
C THR A 315 11.80 25.22 29.68
N LEU A 316 12.10 24.96 28.41
CA LEU A 316 12.55 26.00 27.48
C LEU A 316 11.46 27.05 27.23
N TYR A 317 10.20 26.63 27.05
CA TYR A 317 9.09 27.57 26.89
C TYR A 317 8.88 28.45 28.14
N ALA A 318 9.02 27.90 29.35
CA ALA A 318 8.95 28.67 30.59
C ALA A 318 10.12 29.66 30.73
N CYS A 319 11.32 29.27 30.29
CA CYS A 319 12.47 30.18 30.25
C CYS A 319 12.24 31.34 29.28
N LEU A 320 11.71 31.05 28.08
CA LEU A 320 11.40 32.09 27.08
C LEU A 320 10.34 33.06 27.59
N ASN A 321 9.27 32.54 28.21
CA ASN A 321 8.19 33.34 28.82
C ASN A 321 8.64 34.16 30.05
N HIS A 322 9.81 33.86 30.63
CA HIS A 322 10.41 34.67 31.69
C HIS A 322 11.25 35.82 31.13
N ILE A 323 11.83 35.64 29.94
CA ILE A 323 12.67 36.65 29.27
C ILE A 323 11.79 37.66 28.51
N TYR A 324 10.71 37.18 27.90
CA TYR A 324 9.77 37.93 27.05
C TYR A 324 8.38 37.97 27.66
#